data_AF-N8X052-F1
#
_entry.id   AF-N8X052-F1
#
_cell.length_a   1.000
_cell.length_b   1.000
_cell.length_c   1.000
_cell.angle_alpha   90.00
_cell.angle_beta   90.00
_cell.angle_gamma   90.00
#
_symmetry.space_group_name_H-M   'P 1'
#
loop_
_entity.id
_entity.type
_entity.pdbx_description
1 polymer ?
#
loop_
_entity_poly.entity_id
_entity_poly.type
_entity_poly.pdbx_seq_one_letter_code
_entity_poly.pdbx_strand_id
1 'polypeptide(L)'
;MIWFNAFLFFLIFCLYFMFIVYVYSKILVDISHKKGLIRDLMGIIVYLLMIPFFGAPLIIGSEINGYKELISKNNYYFFFNLICFALSLLPGILVFNKYYLKKAKRRNFRY
;
A
#
# COMPACT_ATOMS: atom_id res chain seq x y z
N MET A 1 -13.06 3.33 23.59
CA MET A 1 -13.62 2.66 22.40
C MET A 1 -13.07 3.21 21.08
N ILE A 2 -13.13 4.53 20.83
CA ILE A 2 -12.70 5.15 19.56
C ILE A 2 -11.22 4.84 19.19
N TRP A 3 -10.31 4.90 20.17
CA TRP A 3 -8.89 4.56 19.97
C TRP A 3 -8.65 3.10 19.58
N PHE A 4 -9.44 2.18 20.13
CA PHE A 4 -9.36 0.75 19.82
C PHE A 4 -9.82 0.47 18.37
N ASN A 5 -10.86 1.17 17.91
CA ASN A 5 -11.29 1.09 16.52
C ASN A 5 -10.21 1.60 15.56
N ALA A 6 -9.59 2.75 15.84
CA ALA A 6 -8.48 3.27 15.04
C ALA A 6 -7.29 2.29 14.98
N PHE A 7 -6.98 1.62 16.10
CA PHE A 7 -5.95 0.58 16.13
C PHE A 7 -6.32 -0.67 15.32
N LEU A 8 -7.58 -1.11 15.35
CA LEU A 8 -8.06 -2.20 14.50
C LEU A 8 -7.96 -1.84 13.00
N PHE A 9 -8.38 -0.63 12.63
CA PHE A 9 -8.23 -0.12 11.27
C PHE A 9 -6.76 -0.09 10.84
N PHE A 10 -5.87 0.37 11.72
CA PHE A 10 -4.44 0.34 11.49
C PHE A 10 -3.92 -1.07 11.16
N LEU A 11 -4.30 -2.08 11.94
CA LEU A 11 -3.88 -3.47 11.71
C LEU A 11 -4.41 -4.02 10.38
N ILE A 12 -5.68 -3.77 10.08
CA ILE A 12 -6.30 -4.18 8.81
C ILE A 12 -5.56 -3.54 7.64
N PHE A 13 -5.26 -2.23 7.72
CA PHE A 13 -4.51 -1.53 6.68
C PHE A 13 -3.08 -2.02 6.55
N CYS A 14 -2.39 -2.36 7.65
CA CYS A 14 -1.06 -2.98 7.59
C CYS A 14 -1.10 -4.29 6.78
N LEU A 15 -2.05 -5.18 7.06
CA LEU A 15 -2.19 -6.45 6.34
C LEU A 15 -2.57 -6.23 4.87
N TYR A 16 -3.48 -5.29 4.62
CA TYR A 16 -3.92 -4.90 3.28
C TYR A 16 -2.77 -4.36 2.43
N PHE A 17 -2.00 -3.39 2.95
CA PHE A 17 -0.84 -2.84 2.25
C PHE A 17 0.27 -3.86 2.06
N MET A 18 0.53 -4.72 3.06
CA MET A 18 1.48 -5.82 2.87
C MET A 18 1.07 -6.74 1.72
N PHE A 19 -0.22 -7.11 1.64
CA PHE A 19 -0.72 -7.97 0.57
C PHE A 19 -0.62 -7.31 -0.80
N ILE A 20 -1.07 -6.06 -0.94
CA ILE A 20 -0.97 -5.32 -2.20
C ILE A 20 0.48 -5.18 -2.63
N VAL A 21 1.35 -4.72 -1.72
CA VAL A 21 2.76 -4.52 -2.04
C VAL A 21 3.45 -5.83 -2.39
N TYR A 22 3.06 -6.94 -1.76
CA TYR A 22 3.54 -8.27 -2.12
C TYR A 22 3.15 -8.66 -3.55
N VAL A 23 1.87 -8.52 -3.91
CA VAL A 23 1.38 -8.82 -5.26
C VAL A 23 2.04 -7.90 -6.29
N TYR A 24 2.08 -6.59 -6.01
CA TYR A 24 2.75 -5.60 -6.84
C TYR A 24 4.23 -5.94 -7.07
N SER A 25 4.94 -6.29 -5.99
CA SER A 25 6.36 -6.69 -6.06
C SER A 25 6.56 -7.91 -6.95
N LYS A 26 5.69 -8.93 -6.87
CA LYS A 26 5.77 -10.11 -7.74
C LYS A 26 5.57 -9.73 -9.20
N ILE A 27 4.51 -8.98 -9.50
CA ILE A 27 4.20 -8.56 -10.88
C ILE A 27 5.34 -7.74 -11.46
N LEU A 28 5.94 -6.82 -10.69
CA LEU A 28 7.10 -6.05 -11.15
C LEU A 28 8.33 -6.93 -11.42
N VAL A 29 8.58 -7.96 -10.59
CA VAL A 29 9.64 -8.93 -10.85
C VAL A 29 9.37 -9.71 -12.14
N ASP A 30 8.12 -10.06 -12.42
CA ASP A 30 7.73 -10.78 -13.63
C ASP A 30 7.86 -9.91 -14.88
N ILE A 31 7.43 -8.64 -14.80
CA ILE A 31 7.62 -7.64 -15.86
C ILE A 31 9.11 -7.39 -16.12
N SER A 32 9.96 -7.40 -15.08
CA SER A 32 11.40 -7.19 -15.24
C SER A 32 12.10 -8.23 -16.13
N HIS A 33 11.47 -9.40 -16.36
CA HIS A 33 11.96 -10.41 -17.31
C HIS A 33 11.70 -10.06 -18.78
N LYS A 34 10.78 -9.13 -19.05
CA LYS A 34 10.48 -8.65 -20.40
C LYS A 34 11.50 -7.58 -20.81
N LYS A 35 11.80 -7.47 -22.11
CA LYS A 35 12.72 -6.47 -22.66
C LYS A 35 11.98 -5.50 -23.57
N GLY A 36 12.50 -4.28 -23.68
CA GLY A 36 12.01 -3.26 -24.60
C GLY A 36 10.65 -2.66 -24.21
N LEU A 37 9.94 -2.17 -25.22
CA LEU A 37 8.73 -1.35 -25.11
C LEU A 37 7.58 -2.06 -24.34
N ILE A 38 7.50 -3.39 -24.44
CA ILE A 38 6.50 -4.21 -23.73
C ILE A 38 6.67 -4.11 -22.21
N ARG A 39 7.91 -4.08 -21.71
CA ARG A 39 8.19 -3.95 -20.27
C ARG A 39 7.65 -2.62 -19.75
N ASP A 40 7.91 -1.54 -20.48
CA ASP A 40 7.58 -0.19 -20.05
C ASP A 40 6.06 0.03 -20.12
N LEU A 41 5.38 -0.44 -21.17
CA LEU A 41 3.91 -0.45 -21.26
C LEU A 41 3.25 -1.25 -20.13
N MET A 42 3.72 -2.47 -19.86
CA MET A 42 3.18 -3.28 -18.76
C MET A 42 3.43 -2.63 -17.40
N GLY A 43 4.59 -1.99 -17.21
CA GLY A 43 4.91 -1.24 -15.99
C GLY A 43 3.93 -0.09 -15.74
N ILE A 44 3.62 0.71 -16.78
CA ILE A 44 2.66 1.81 -16.71
C ILE A 44 1.26 1.29 -16.36
N ILE A 45 0.80 0.23 -17.03
CA ILE A 45 -0.53 -0.35 -16.80
C ILE A 45 -0.66 -0.82 -15.35
N VAL A 46 0.34 -1.56 -14.85
CA VAL A 46 0.32 -2.06 -13.47
C VAL A 46 0.40 -0.91 -12.46
N TYR A 47 1.16 0.15 -12.76
CA TYR A 47 1.19 1.33 -11.92
C TYR A 47 -0.18 2.01 -11.83
N LEU A 48 -0.82 2.27 -12.97
CA LEU A 48 -2.17 2.87 -13.04
C LEU A 48 -3.21 2.02 -12.32
N LEU A 49 -3.15 0.70 -12.45
CA LEU A 49 -4.04 -0.21 -11.75
C LEU A 49 -3.84 -0.20 -10.24
N MET A 50 -2.61 -0.01 -9.74
CA MET A 50 -2.31 -0.09 -8.30
C MET A 50 -2.66 1.19 -7.53
N ILE A 51 -2.64 2.35 -8.17
CA ILE A 51 -3.04 3.63 -7.55
C ILE A 51 -4.38 3.54 -6.80
N PRO A 52 -5.49 3.07 -7.42
CA PRO A 52 -6.76 2.97 -6.71
C PRO A 52 -6.73 1.97 -5.56
N PHE A 53 -5.94 0.90 -5.63
CA PHE A 53 -5.78 -0.03 -4.49
C PHE A 53 -5.05 0.63 -3.31
N PHE A 54 -4.07 1.49 -3.55
CA PHE A 54 -3.44 2.25 -2.46
C PHE A 54 -4.39 3.30 -1.84
N GLY A 55 -5.27 3.90 -2.65
CA GLY A 55 -6.26 4.88 -2.21
C GLY A 55 -7.55 4.31 -1.62
N ALA A 56 -7.89 3.06 -1.94
CA ALA A 56 -9.14 2.41 -1.52
C ALA A 56 -9.39 2.44 0.00
N PRO A 57 -8.39 2.24 0.88
CA PRO A 57 -8.56 2.39 2.33
C PRO A 57 -9.12 3.75 2.77
N LEU A 58 -8.75 4.83 2.09
CA LEU A 58 -9.23 6.18 2.40
C LEU A 58 -10.70 6.36 2.00
N ILE A 59 -11.09 5.77 0.86
CA ILE A 59 -12.46 5.82 0.34
C ILE A 59 -13.37 4.96 1.22
N ILE A 60 -13.01 3.69 1.42
CA ILE A 60 -13.78 2.71 2.20
C ILE A 60 -13.89 3.15 3.66
N GLY A 61 -12.80 3.65 4.26
CA GLY A 61 -12.83 4.17 5.62
C GLY A 61 -13.80 5.34 5.79
N SER A 62 -13.99 6.18 4.75
CA SER A 62 -14.88 7.33 4.79
C SER A 62 -16.38 7.01 4.73
N GLU A 63 -16.74 5.79 4.31
CA GLU A 63 -18.13 5.33 4.18
C GLU A 63 -18.63 4.55 5.40
N ILE A 64 -17.75 4.22 6.35
CA ILE A 64 -18.14 3.52 7.58
C ILE A 64 -18.91 4.49 8.48
N ASN A 65 -20.19 4.19 8.74
CA ASN A 65 -21.11 5.02 9.51
C ASN A 65 -20.48 5.51 10.83
N GLY A 66 -20.52 6.82 11.05
CA GLY A 66 -19.94 7.50 12.21
C GLY A 66 -18.47 7.94 12.05
N TYR A 67 -17.72 7.42 11.07
CA TYR A 67 -16.31 7.79 10.87
C TYR A 67 -16.15 9.23 10.35
N LYS A 68 -16.98 9.63 9.38
CA LYS A 68 -17.05 11.03 8.89
C LYS A 68 -17.43 12.02 9.99
N GLU A 69 -18.39 11.65 10.84
CA GLU A 69 -18.87 12.49 11.94
C GLU A 69 -17.85 12.61 13.08
N LEU A 70 -17.12 11.53 13.38
CA LEU A 70 -16.06 11.53 14.41
C LEU A 70 -14.82 12.31 13.94
N ILE A 71 -14.47 12.23 12.65
CA ILE A 71 -13.38 13.00 12.05
C ILE A 71 -13.70 14.49 12.03
N SER A 72 -14.92 14.88 11.62
CA SER A 72 -15.28 16.29 11.51
C SER A 72 -15.41 16.99 12.87
N LYS A 73 -15.71 16.24 13.94
CA LYS A 73 -15.89 16.77 15.30
C LYS A 73 -14.59 16.79 16.13
N ASN A 74 -13.53 16.07 15.73
CA ASN A 74 -12.32 15.96 16.54
C ASN A 74 -11.01 15.91 15.72
N ASN A 75 -10.33 17.05 15.66
CA ASN A 75 -9.03 17.19 14.98
C ASN A 75 -7.97 16.21 15.49
N TYR A 76 -7.93 15.91 16.80
CA TYR A 76 -6.96 14.96 17.34
C TYR A 76 -7.17 13.54 16.81
N TYR A 77 -8.43 13.14 16.63
CA TYR A 77 -8.77 11.83 16.06
C TYR A 77 -8.40 11.73 14.58
N PHE A 78 -8.55 12.84 13.83
CA PHE A 78 -8.10 12.91 12.44
C PHE A 78 -6.58 12.76 12.32
N PHE A 79 -5.80 13.55 13.08
CA PHE A 79 -4.34 13.46 13.07
C PHE A 79 -3.85 12.07 13.47
N PHE A 80 -4.46 11.47 14.50
CA PHE A 80 -4.10 10.12 14.92
C PHE A 80 -4.36 9.07 13.82
N ASN A 81 -5.51 9.12 13.15
CA ASN A 81 -5.79 8.22 12.03
C ASN A 81 -4.83 8.44 10.85
N LEU A 82 -4.45 9.68 10.56
CA LEU A 82 -3.53 9.99 9.47
C LEU A 82 -2.12 9.47 9.78
N ILE A 83 -1.68 9.56 11.03
CA ILE A 83 -0.43 8.96 11.50
C ILE A 83 -0.50 7.43 11.40
N CYS A 84 -1.58 6.81 11.89
CA CYS A 84 -1.78 5.37 11.75
C CYS A 84 -1.75 4.92 10.28
N PHE A 85 -2.45 5.64 9.41
CA PHE A 85 -2.42 5.37 7.97
C PHE A 85 -1.00 5.45 7.41
N ALA A 86 -0.25 6.51 7.70
CA ALA A 86 1.13 6.65 7.24
C ALA A 86 2.04 5.53 7.76
N LEU A 87 1.91 5.16 9.05
CA LEU A 87 2.66 4.06 9.65
C LEU A 87 2.28 2.70 9.05
N SER A 88 1.04 2.52 8.59
CA SER A 88 0.59 1.26 8.00
C SER A 88 1.26 0.94 6.65
N LEU A 89 1.89 1.94 6.02
CA LEU A 89 2.68 1.76 4.79
C LEU A 89 4.06 1.16 5.06
N LEU A 90 4.63 1.34 6.27
CA LEU A 90 5.95 0.83 6.65
C LEU A 90 6.10 -0.69 6.43
N PRO A 91 5.20 -1.56 6.91
CA PRO A 91 5.32 -2.99 6.66
C PRO A 91 5.25 -3.32 5.16
N GLY A 92 4.49 -2.56 4.37
CA GLY A 92 4.50 -2.65 2.91
C GLY A 92 5.89 -2.38 2.32
N ILE A 93 6.56 -1.30 2.75
CA ILE A 93 7.93 -0.97 2.30
C ILE A 93 8.92 -2.11 2.63
N LEU A 94 8.80 -2.73 3.81
CA LEU A 94 9.63 -3.87 4.18
C LEU A 94 9.40 -5.08 3.25
N VAL A 95 8.15 -5.35 2.90
CA VAL A 95 7.78 -6.39 1.91
C VAL A 95 8.38 -6.05 0.54
N PHE A 96 8.24 -4.80 0.07
CA PHE A 96 8.81 -4.36 -1.20
C PHE A 96 10.32 -4.57 -1.26
N ASN A 97 11.04 -4.18 -0.20
CA ASN A 97 12.48 -4.35 -0.13
C ASN A 97 12.88 -5.84 -0.19
N LYS A 98 12.16 -6.69 0.56
CA LYS A 98 12.42 -8.13 0.61
C LYS A 98 12.13 -8.84 -0.71
N TYR A 99 11.01 -8.54 -1.36
CA TYR A 99 10.51 -9.31 -2.51
C TYR A 99 10.85 -8.71 -3.86
N TYR A 100 10.99 -7.38 -3.97
CA TYR A 100 11.38 -6.70 -5.20
C TYR A 100 12.86 -6.28 -5.17
N LEU A 101 13.26 -5.33 -4.31
CA LEU A 101 14.62 -4.74 -4.36
C LEU A 101 15.75 -5.77 -4.24
N LYS A 102 15.67 -6.69 -3.26
CA LYS A 102 16.67 -7.75 -3.11
C LYS A 102 16.74 -8.69 -4.32
N LYS A 103 15.60 -9.01 -4.95
CA LYS A 103 15.56 -9.86 -6.15
C LYS A 103 16.05 -9.13 -7.39
N ALA A 104 15.67 -7.87 -7.56
CA ALA A 104 16.15 -7.01 -8.64
C ALA A 104 17.67 -6.78 -8.56
N LYS A 105 18.19 -6.47 -7.37
CA LYS A 105 19.63 -6.26 -7.14
C LYS A 105 20.45 -7.52 -7.49
N ARG A 106 20.04 -8.70 -6.99
CA ARG A 106 20.71 -9.98 -7.34
C ARG A 106 20.73 -10.28 -8.84
N ARG A 107 19.82 -9.68 -9.62
CA ARG A 107 19.73 -9.91 -11.07
C ARG A 107 20.55 -8.91 -11.88
N ASN A 108 20.70 -7.66 -11.42
CA ASN A 108 21.62 -6.71 -12.05
C ASN A 108 23.10 -7.10 -11.87
N PHE A 109 23.46 -7.87 -10.83
CA PHE A 109 24.82 -8.42 -10.67
C PHE A 109 25.08 -9.71 -11.47
N ARG A 110 24.11 -10.22 -12.24
CA ARG A 110 24.27 -11.44 -13.07
C ARG A 110 24.41 -11.15 -14.57
N TYR A 111 24.44 -9.87 -14.96
CA TYR A 111 24.74 -9.42 -16.31
C TYR A 111 26.06 -8.67 -16.30
#